data_AF-A0A846EDM6-F1
#
_entry.id   AF-A0A846EDM6-F1
#
_cell.length_a   1.000
_cell.length_b   1.000
_cell.length_c   1.000
_cell.angle_alpha   90.00
_cell.angle_beta   90.00
_cell.angle_gamma   90.00
#
_symmetry.space_group_name_H-M   'P 1'
#
loop_
_entity.id
_entity.type
_entity.pdbx_description
1 polymer ?
#
loop_
_entity_poly.entity_id
_entity_poly.type
_entity_poly.pdbx_seq_one_letter_code
_entity_poly.pdbx_strand_id
1 'polypeptide(L)'
;MIETTNGKFSWFDVSDDVKELLILAAQTWENTEESTKYMQKALAKTGENTDVLVAAYRYFYYKNNYVLALTTAEKIIAKIREVEKLPQHWEQLQPILVKNQEEPKIRLFINAYAASGLVLARLGNLEKAKEISIQIKSIEKKNDFGANTLFDILTRPPEADE
;
A
#
# COMPACT_ATOMS: atom_id res chain seq x y z
N MET A 1 -33.08 -28.08 14.83
CA MET A 1 -31.61 -28.04 14.73
C MET A 1 -31.25 -26.73 14.09
N ILE A 2 -30.46 -25.90 14.77
CA ILE A 2 -30.03 -24.59 14.26
C ILE A 2 -28.86 -24.88 13.32
N GLU A 3 -29.03 -24.58 12.03
CA GLU A 3 -27.94 -24.60 11.06
C GLU A 3 -26.89 -23.56 11.47
N THR A 4 -25.73 -24.02 11.90
CA THR A 4 -24.54 -23.18 12.07
C THR A 4 -24.07 -22.73 10.69
N THR A 5 -24.29 -21.45 10.39
CA THR A 5 -23.70 -20.72 9.25
C THR A 5 -22.17 -20.79 9.33
N ASN A 6 -21.58 -21.77 8.65
CA ASN A 6 -20.14 -21.88 8.48
C ASN A 6 -19.64 -20.76 7.55
N GLY A 7 -18.91 -19.79 8.11
CA GLY A 7 -17.78 -19.13 7.44
C GLY A 7 -18.03 -18.03 6.39
N LYS A 8 -19.27 -17.63 6.10
CA LYS A 8 -19.55 -16.69 4.97
C LYS A 8 -19.22 -15.20 5.20
N PHE A 9 -18.56 -14.85 6.30
CA PHE A 9 -18.20 -13.46 6.62
C PHE A 9 -16.74 -13.32 7.07
N SER A 10 -15.79 -13.96 6.38
CA SER A 10 -14.39 -13.53 6.46
C SER A 10 -14.26 -12.26 5.61
N TRP A 11 -14.00 -11.12 6.25
CA TRP A 11 -13.67 -9.86 5.55
C TRP A 11 -12.38 -9.97 4.72
N PHE A 12 -11.63 -11.05 4.92
CA PHE A 12 -10.40 -11.39 4.22
C PHE A 12 -10.65 -12.66 3.37
N ASP A 13 -10.96 -12.46 2.09
CA ASP A 13 -11.41 -13.51 1.16
C ASP A 13 -10.23 -14.24 0.51
N VAL A 14 -9.58 -15.09 1.29
CA VAL A 14 -8.53 -16.00 0.84
C VAL A 14 -8.71 -17.39 1.48
N SER A 15 -8.08 -18.40 0.88
CA SER A 15 -8.07 -19.76 1.39
C SER A 15 -7.39 -19.87 2.76
N ASP A 16 -7.77 -20.89 3.54
CA ASP A 16 -7.30 -21.04 4.92
C ASP A 16 -5.79 -21.31 5.01
N ASP A 17 -5.20 -21.95 3.99
CA ASP A 17 -3.75 -22.13 3.88
C ASP A 17 -2.98 -20.80 3.74
N VAL A 18 -3.57 -19.80 3.07
CA VAL A 18 -3.01 -18.45 2.99
C VAL A 18 -3.13 -17.75 4.34
N LYS A 19 -4.28 -17.87 5.02
CA LYS A 19 -4.46 -17.31 6.36
C LYS A 19 -3.45 -17.88 7.33
N GLU A 20 -3.22 -19.20 7.29
CA GLU A 20 -2.22 -19.89 8.10
C GLU A 20 -0.81 -19.35 7.84
N LEU A 21 -0.43 -19.18 6.57
CA LEU A 21 0.87 -18.58 6.22
C LEU A 21 1.03 -17.15 6.76
N LEU A 22 -0.02 -16.32 6.69
CA LEU A 22 0.02 -14.96 7.24
C LEU A 22 0.12 -14.96 8.78
N ILE A 23 -0.57 -15.90 9.45
CA ILE A 23 -0.46 -16.10 10.89
C ILE A 23 0.97 -16.53 11.26
N LEU A 24 1.56 -17.49 10.52
CA LEU A 24 2.93 -17.95 10.75
C LEU A 24 3.95 -16.84 10.53
N ALA A 25 3.77 -15.99 9.51
CA ALA A 25 4.59 -14.80 9.32
C ALA A 25 4.52 -13.88 10.55
N ALA A 26 3.33 -13.62 11.10
CA ALA A 26 3.16 -12.79 12.29
C ALA A 26 3.74 -13.43 13.56
N GLN A 27 3.54 -14.74 13.77
CA GLN A 27 4.05 -15.47 14.93
C GLN A 27 5.58 -15.54 14.95
N THR A 28 6.20 -15.62 13.77
CA THR A 28 7.66 -15.66 13.64
C THR A 28 8.27 -14.29 13.44
N TRP A 29 7.54 -13.20 13.74
CA TRP A 29 7.95 -11.83 13.48
C TRP A 29 9.42 -11.56 13.88
N GLU A 30 9.85 -11.89 15.10
CA GLU A 30 11.23 -11.63 15.55
C GLU A 30 12.31 -12.33 14.70
N ASN A 31 11.98 -13.45 14.05
CA ASN A 31 12.82 -14.09 13.05
C ASN A 31 12.48 -13.60 11.64
N THR A 32 13.14 -12.51 11.22
CA THR A 32 12.89 -11.87 9.91
C THR A 32 13.04 -12.83 8.73
N GLU A 33 14.00 -13.76 8.76
CA GLU A 33 14.20 -14.71 7.66
C GLU A 33 12.99 -15.64 7.53
N GLU A 34 12.59 -16.27 8.63
CA GLU A 34 11.49 -17.25 8.67
C GLU A 34 10.13 -16.58 8.39
N SER A 35 9.90 -15.43 9.02
CA SER A 35 8.70 -14.62 8.81
C SER A 35 8.54 -14.18 7.35
N THR A 36 9.64 -13.79 6.70
CA THR A 36 9.65 -13.39 5.29
C THR A 36 9.34 -14.56 4.37
N LYS A 37 9.84 -15.77 4.68
CA LYS A 37 9.51 -16.99 3.91
C LYS A 37 8.00 -17.25 3.92
N TYR A 38 7.33 -17.13 5.06
CA TYR A 38 5.88 -17.32 5.13
C TYR A 38 5.11 -16.24 4.35
N MET A 39 5.50 -14.98 4.46
CA MET A 39 4.90 -13.89 3.68
C MET A 39 5.05 -14.11 2.17
N GLN A 40 6.23 -14.52 1.71
CA GLN A 40 6.47 -14.81 0.29
C GLN A 40 5.66 -16.01 -0.20
N LYS A 41 5.51 -17.05 0.62
CA LYS A 41 4.63 -18.20 0.31
C LYS A 41 3.16 -17.77 0.17
N ALA A 42 2.68 -16.88 1.06
CA ALA A 42 1.31 -16.36 0.99
C ALA A 42 1.10 -15.55 -0.30
N LEU A 43 2.05 -14.70 -0.67
CA LEU A 43 2.04 -13.94 -1.93
C LEU A 43 2.04 -14.84 -3.16
N ALA A 44 2.88 -15.89 -3.16
CA ALA A 44 2.95 -16.83 -4.28
C ALA A 44 1.63 -17.60 -4.50
N LYS A 45 0.89 -17.90 -3.41
CA LYS A 45 -0.40 -18.62 -3.48
C LYS A 45 -1.57 -17.74 -3.91
N THR A 46 -1.54 -16.46 -3.57
CA THR A 46 -2.67 -15.54 -3.82
C THR A 46 -2.49 -14.64 -5.03
N GLY A 47 -1.29 -14.61 -5.60
CA GLY A 47 -0.98 -13.80 -6.76
C GLY A 47 -1.17 -12.32 -6.46
N GLU A 48 -2.22 -11.74 -7.04
CA GLU A 48 -2.51 -10.29 -6.99
C GLU A 48 -3.76 -9.96 -6.17
N ASN A 49 -4.15 -10.81 -5.21
CA ASN A 49 -5.19 -10.45 -4.25
C ASN A 49 -4.78 -9.18 -3.48
N THR A 50 -5.59 -8.12 -3.58
CA THR A 50 -5.24 -6.80 -3.05
C THR A 50 -5.10 -6.78 -1.54
N ASP A 51 -5.86 -7.59 -0.81
CA ASP A 51 -5.80 -7.60 0.66
C ASP A 51 -4.50 -8.24 1.15
N VAL A 52 -4.03 -9.30 0.49
CA VAL A 52 -2.72 -9.90 0.76
C VAL A 52 -1.59 -8.96 0.38
N LEU A 53 -1.71 -8.24 -0.75
CA LEU A 53 -0.72 -7.23 -1.13
C LEU A 53 -0.67 -6.09 -0.10
N VAL A 54 -1.80 -5.63 0.43
CA VAL A 54 -1.82 -4.62 1.50
C VAL A 54 -1.13 -5.14 2.78
N ALA A 55 -1.40 -6.39 3.17
CA ALA A 55 -0.74 -7.03 4.31
C ALA A 55 0.78 -7.13 4.09
N ALA A 56 1.20 -7.55 2.90
CA ALA A 56 2.61 -7.65 2.52
C ALA A 56 3.31 -6.29 2.50
N TYR A 57 2.67 -5.24 1.97
CA TYR A 57 3.20 -3.88 1.99
C TYR A 57 3.53 -3.46 3.43
N ARG A 58 2.57 -3.60 4.35
CA ARG A 58 2.75 -3.23 5.76
C ARG A 58 3.86 -4.06 6.40
N TYR A 59 3.86 -5.37 6.16
CA TYR A 59 4.90 -6.28 6.64
C TYR A 59 6.30 -5.80 6.20
N PHE A 60 6.52 -5.60 4.91
CA PHE A 60 7.82 -5.19 4.39
C PHE A 60 8.22 -3.80 4.86
N TYR A 61 7.27 -2.86 4.94
CA TYR A 61 7.53 -1.52 5.46
C TYR A 61 8.02 -1.56 6.90
N TYR A 62 7.32 -2.27 7.79
CA TYR A 62 7.71 -2.37 9.21
C TYR A 62 8.96 -3.22 9.43
N LYS A 63 9.30 -4.12 8.50
CA LYS A 63 10.59 -4.82 8.46
C LYS A 63 11.73 -4.00 7.86
N ASN A 64 11.50 -2.72 7.52
CA ASN A 64 12.44 -1.84 6.84
C ASN A 64 12.92 -2.38 5.47
N ASN A 65 12.21 -3.35 4.89
CA ASN A 65 12.48 -3.81 3.53
C ASN A 65 11.73 -2.91 2.53
N TYR A 66 12.22 -1.69 2.40
CA TYR A 66 11.59 -0.65 1.59
C TYR A 66 11.54 -0.99 0.10
N VAL A 67 12.49 -1.79 -0.40
CA VAL A 67 12.46 -2.27 -1.79
C VAL A 67 11.22 -3.15 -2.03
N LEU A 68 11.00 -4.17 -1.19
CA LEU A 68 9.82 -5.03 -1.33
C LEU A 68 8.52 -4.30 -0.98
N ALA A 69 8.55 -3.34 -0.07
CA ALA A 69 7.40 -2.48 0.21
C ALA A 69 7.01 -1.68 -1.04
N LEU A 70 7.98 -1.04 -1.71
CA LEU A 70 7.73 -0.28 -2.94
C LEU A 70 7.16 -1.18 -4.04
N THR A 71 7.81 -2.31 -4.33
CA THR A 71 7.33 -3.27 -5.33
C THR A 71 5.89 -3.73 -5.04
N THR A 72 5.55 -3.91 -3.77
CA THR A 72 4.19 -4.32 -3.39
C THR A 72 3.18 -3.20 -3.59
N ALA A 73 3.51 -1.95 -3.22
CA ALA A 73 2.65 -0.80 -3.48
C ALA A 73 2.42 -0.60 -4.99
N GLU A 74 3.47 -0.74 -5.81
CA GLU A 74 3.39 -0.66 -7.27
C GLU A 74 2.49 -1.74 -7.87
N LYS A 75 2.51 -2.97 -7.34
CA LYS A 75 1.58 -4.03 -7.75
C LYS A 75 0.13 -3.67 -7.46
N ILE A 76 -0.16 -3.10 -6.28
CA ILE A 76 -1.53 -2.64 -5.94
C ILE A 76 -1.97 -1.54 -6.92
N ILE A 77 -1.10 -0.55 -7.18
CA ILE A 77 -1.37 0.55 -8.12
C ILE A 77 -1.65 0.01 -9.53
N ALA A 78 -0.80 -0.89 -10.02
CA ALA A 78 -0.96 -1.50 -11.35
C ALA A 78 -2.26 -2.29 -11.45
N LYS A 79 -2.60 -3.08 -10.42
CA LYS A 79 -3.81 -3.88 -10.38
C LYS A 79 -5.07 -3.03 -10.46
N ILE A 80 -5.15 -1.99 -9.62
CA ILE A 80 -6.34 -1.14 -9.61
C ILE A 80 -6.43 -0.32 -10.90
N ARG A 81 -5.28 0.12 -11.44
CA ARG A 81 -5.23 0.81 -12.72
C ARG A 81 -5.78 -0.05 -13.86
N GLU A 82 -5.45 -1.33 -13.90
CA GLU A 82 -5.99 -2.29 -14.86
C GLU A 82 -7.52 -2.44 -14.70
N VAL A 83 -7.97 -2.76 -13.49
CA VAL A 83 -9.38 -3.08 -13.20
C VAL A 83 -10.31 -1.88 -13.42
N GLU A 84 -9.87 -0.69 -12.98
CA GLU A 84 -10.65 0.55 -13.09
C GLU A 84 -10.33 1.33 -14.39
N LYS A 85 -9.48 0.78 -15.26
CA LYS A 85 -9.04 1.37 -16.54
C LYS A 85 -8.54 2.81 -16.38
N LEU A 86 -7.75 3.05 -15.34
CA LEU A 86 -7.27 4.38 -15.01
C LEU A 86 -6.19 4.84 -16.00
N PRO A 87 -6.22 6.10 -16.45
CA PRO A 87 -5.23 6.62 -17.39
C PRO A 87 -3.85 6.77 -16.75
N GLN A 88 -2.81 6.83 -17.59
CA GLN A 88 -1.43 6.88 -17.12
C GLN A 88 -0.99 8.28 -16.71
N HIS A 89 -1.43 9.29 -17.47
CA HIS A 89 -1.06 10.69 -17.26
C HIS A 89 -1.86 11.32 -16.13
N TRP A 90 -1.17 12.05 -15.25
CA TRP A 90 -1.77 12.65 -14.07
C TRP A 90 -2.94 13.59 -14.39
N GLU A 91 -2.81 14.41 -15.44
CA GLU A 91 -3.85 15.37 -15.85
C GLU A 91 -5.19 14.69 -16.18
N GLN A 92 -5.15 13.47 -16.69
CA GLN A 92 -6.34 12.67 -16.99
C GLN A 92 -6.81 11.85 -15.78
N LEU A 93 -5.87 11.44 -14.92
CA LEU A 93 -6.13 10.64 -13.74
C LEU A 93 -6.77 11.46 -12.61
N GLN A 94 -6.27 12.67 -12.38
CA GLN A 94 -6.65 13.53 -11.25
C GLN A 94 -8.18 13.75 -11.16
N PRO A 95 -8.91 14.14 -12.23
CA PRO A 95 -10.35 14.36 -12.14
C PRO A 95 -11.13 13.10 -11.73
N ILE A 96 -10.67 11.91 -12.15
CA ILE A 96 -11.28 10.63 -11.80
C ILE A 96 -11.08 10.34 -10.31
N LEU A 97 -9.85 10.54 -9.80
CA LEU A 97 -9.52 10.32 -8.40
C LEU A 97 -10.31 11.27 -7.49
N VAL A 98 -10.45 12.55 -7.86
CA VAL A 98 -11.23 13.53 -7.10
C VAL A 98 -12.70 13.18 -7.08
N LYS A 99 -13.27 12.82 -8.23
CA LYS A 99 -14.71 12.51 -8.37
C LYS A 99 -15.09 11.25 -7.58
N ASN A 100 -14.25 10.23 -7.64
CA ASN A 100 -14.55 8.89 -7.12
C ASN A 100 -13.74 8.55 -5.86
N GLN A 101 -13.27 9.55 -5.11
CA GLN A 101 -12.31 9.39 -4.01
C GLN A 101 -12.76 8.40 -2.92
N GLU A 102 -14.06 8.31 -2.67
CA GLU A 102 -14.64 7.42 -1.65
C GLU A 102 -14.91 6.00 -2.15
N GLU A 103 -14.82 5.76 -3.46
CA GLU A 103 -14.96 4.41 -4.01
C GLU A 103 -13.82 3.51 -3.51
N PRO A 104 -14.08 2.34 -2.91
CA PRO A 104 -13.07 1.57 -2.17
C PRO A 104 -11.78 1.30 -2.94
N LYS A 105 -11.88 0.95 -4.23
CA LYS A 105 -10.70 0.69 -5.07
C LYS A 105 -9.94 1.97 -5.40
N ILE A 106 -10.64 3.06 -5.71
CA ILE A 106 -10.00 4.35 -5.98
C ILE A 106 -9.29 4.85 -4.72
N ARG A 107 -9.94 4.74 -3.55
CA ARG A 107 -9.33 5.06 -2.27
C ARG A 107 -8.11 4.20 -1.98
N LEU A 108 -8.15 2.90 -2.29
CA LEU A 108 -7.00 2.01 -2.15
C LEU A 108 -5.86 2.40 -3.10
N PHE A 109 -6.16 2.79 -4.34
CA PHE A 109 -5.17 3.30 -5.29
C PHE A 109 -4.48 4.55 -4.75
N ILE A 110 -5.24 5.52 -4.24
CA ILE A 110 -4.69 6.78 -3.70
C ILE A 110 -3.79 6.47 -2.49
N ASN A 111 -4.23 5.59 -1.59
CA ASN A 111 -3.40 5.15 -0.46
C ASN A 111 -2.11 4.47 -0.91
N ALA A 112 -2.18 3.53 -1.87
CA ALA A 112 -0.99 2.84 -2.38
C ALA A 112 -0.04 3.80 -3.10
N TYR A 113 -0.57 4.80 -3.82
CA TYR A 113 0.23 5.83 -4.49
C TYR A 113 0.90 6.78 -3.49
N ALA A 114 0.18 7.25 -2.48
CA ALA A 114 0.78 8.03 -1.39
C ALA A 114 1.87 7.24 -0.64
N ALA A 115 1.58 5.97 -0.34
CA ALA A 115 2.50 5.04 0.29
C ALA A 115 3.79 4.83 -0.52
N SER A 116 3.72 4.73 -1.86
CA SER A 116 4.92 4.62 -2.69
C SER A 116 5.78 5.87 -2.61
N GLY A 117 5.18 7.06 -2.55
CA GLY A 117 5.89 8.32 -2.29
C GLY A 117 6.67 8.30 -0.97
N LEU A 118 6.05 7.84 0.12
CA LEU A 118 6.72 7.68 1.42
C LEU A 118 7.88 6.70 1.35
N VAL A 119 7.69 5.55 0.69
CA VAL A 119 8.74 4.53 0.55
C VAL A 119 9.89 5.02 -0.32
N LEU A 120 9.61 5.74 -1.41
CA LEU A 120 10.63 6.38 -2.25
C LEU A 120 11.46 7.38 -1.45
N ALA A 121 10.85 8.16 -0.56
CA ALA A 121 11.58 9.04 0.35
C ALA A 121 12.53 8.26 1.28
N ARG A 122 12.06 7.14 1.86
CA ARG A 122 12.89 6.24 2.69
C ARG A 122 14.06 5.62 1.93
N LEU A 123 13.90 5.40 0.62
CA LEU A 123 14.94 4.90 -0.28
C LEU A 123 15.87 6.01 -0.81
N GLY A 124 15.65 7.27 -0.44
CA GLY A 124 16.44 8.41 -0.89
C GLY A 124 16.06 8.95 -2.28
N ASN A 125 15.00 8.44 -2.92
CA ASN A 125 14.49 8.97 -4.17
C ASN A 125 13.55 10.16 -3.89
N LEU A 126 14.15 11.27 -3.44
CA LEU A 126 13.43 12.43 -2.93
C LEU A 126 12.66 13.17 -4.02
N GLU A 127 13.19 13.25 -5.24
CA GLU A 127 12.53 13.93 -6.35
C GLU A 127 11.19 13.25 -6.69
N LYS A 128 11.19 11.92 -6.85
CA LYS A 128 9.96 11.19 -7.17
C LYS A 128 8.98 11.18 -6.00
N ALA A 129 9.49 11.05 -4.77
CA ALA A 129 8.67 11.16 -3.57
C ALA A 129 7.96 12.53 -3.48
N LYS A 130 8.70 13.61 -3.79
CA LYS A 130 8.16 14.97 -3.82
C LYS A 130 7.09 15.12 -4.90
N GLU A 131 7.34 14.64 -6.12
CA GLU A 131 6.36 14.65 -7.21
C GLU A 131 5.04 13.98 -6.79
N ILE A 132 5.11 12.77 -6.23
CA ILE A 132 3.93 12.02 -5.75
C ILE A 132 3.22 12.79 -4.64
N SER A 133 3.95 13.35 -3.68
CA SER A 133 3.36 14.11 -2.58
C SER A 133 2.60 15.35 -3.06
N ILE A 134 3.11 16.07 -4.07
CA ILE A 134 2.41 17.20 -4.71
C ILE A 134 1.11 16.74 -5.35
N GLN A 135 1.16 15.64 -6.11
CA GLN A 135 -0.01 15.10 -6.80
C GLN A 135 -1.11 14.69 -5.81
N ILE A 136 -0.78 13.93 -4.76
CA ILE A 136 -1.76 13.54 -3.74
C ILE A 136 -2.28 14.76 -2.96
N LYS A 137 -1.40 15.71 -2.61
CA LYS A 137 -1.79 16.97 -1.96
C LYS A 137 -2.83 17.76 -2.75
N SER A 138 -2.77 17.69 -4.09
CA SER A 138 -3.74 18.37 -4.96
C SER A 138 -5.16 17.79 -4.95
N ILE A 139 -5.34 16.59 -4.38
CA ILE A 139 -6.63 15.87 -4.32
C ILE A 139 -7.09 15.51 -2.90
N GLU A 140 -6.21 15.61 -1.89
CA GLU A 140 -6.57 15.32 -0.50
C GLU A 140 -7.26 16.50 0.19
N LYS A 141 -8.26 16.23 1.04
CA LYS A 141 -9.05 17.28 1.70
C LYS A 141 -8.51 17.63 3.09
N LYS A 142 -8.15 16.64 3.90
CA LYS A 142 -7.76 16.83 5.31
C LYS A 142 -6.51 16.05 5.70
N ASN A 143 -5.52 16.00 4.81
CA ASN A 143 -4.32 15.16 4.98
C ASN A 143 -4.64 13.66 5.12
N ASP A 144 -5.74 13.20 4.49
CA ASP A 144 -6.29 11.84 4.64
C ASP A 144 -5.31 10.75 4.18
N PHE A 145 -4.30 11.11 3.38
CA PHE A 145 -3.30 10.20 2.83
C PHE A 145 -1.87 10.54 3.31
N GLY A 146 -1.71 11.55 4.17
CA GLY A 146 -0.43 11.96 4.75
C GLY A 146 0.54 12.66 3.78
N ALA A 147 0.09 13.03 2.57
CA ALA A 147 0.97 13.57 1.55
C ALA A 147 1.41 15.00 1.85
N ASN A 148 0.56 15.82 2.48
CA ASN A 148 0.95 17.14 2.96
C ASN A 148 2.11 17.06 3.97
N THR A 149 2.00 16.15 4.95
CA THR A 149 3.08 15.94 5.93
C THR A 149 4.38 15.50 5.27
N LEU A 150 4.31 14.56 4.31
CA LEU A 150 5.50 14.11 3.60
C LEU A 150 6.12 15.26 2.77
N PHE A 151 5.31 16.03 2.05
CA PHE A 151 5.78 17.17 1.28
C PHE A 151 6.49 18.20 2.15
N ASP A 152 5.91 18.53 3.30
CA ASP A 152 6.48 19.50 4.24
C ASP A 152 7.84 19.03 4.77
N ILE A 153 7.99 17.73 5.08
CA ILE A 153 9.29 17.13 5.47
C ILE A 153 10.31 17.22 4.32
N LEU A 154 9.91 16.88 3.10
CA LEU A 154 10.80 16.85 1.92
C LEU A 154 11.22 18.24 1.43
N THR A 155 10.50 19.29 1.83
CA THR A 155 10.76 20.67 1.41
C THR A 155 11.27 21.58 2.53
N ARG A 156 11.37 21.05 3.75
CA ARG A 156 11.95 21.78 4.86
C ARG A 156 13.41 22.13 4.53
N PRO A 157 13.80 23.41 4.60
CA PRO A 157 15.21 23.78 4.48
C PRO A 157 16.01 23.09 5.60
N PRO A 158 17.29 22.74 5.38
CA PRO A 158 18.15 22.31 6.46
C PRO A 158 18.06 23.34 7.58
N GLU A 159 17.80 22.91 8.81
CA GLU A 159 17.92 23.80 9.96
C GLU A 159 19.34 24.37 9.91
N ALA A 160 19.46 25.70 9.94
CA ALA A 160 20.77 26.32 10.06
C ALA A 160 21.35 25.82 11.38
N ASP A 161 22.49 25.12 11.32
CA ASP A 161 23.21 24.73 12.52
C ASP A 161 23.46 26.00 13.35
N GLU A 162 22.77 26.14 14.50
CA GLU A 162 23.07 27.15 15.52
C GLU A 162 24.35 26.79 16.29
#